data_AF-A0A947DPE9-F1
#
_entry.id   AF-A0A947DPE9-F1
#
_cell.length_a   1.000
_cell.length_b   1.000
_cell.length_c   1.000
_cell.angle_alpha   90.00
_cell.angle_beta   90.00
_cell.angle_gamma   90.00
#
_symmetry.space_group_name_H-M   'P 1'
#
loop_
_entity.id
_entity.type
_entity.pdbx_description
1 polymer ?
#
loop_
_entity_poly.entity_id
_entity_poly.type
_entity_poly.pdbx_seq_one_letter_code
_entity_poly.pdbx_strand_id
1 'polypeptide(L)'
;MSGETNLLLSSILGSRVAACLRDEGIPIVASSLGGRSARRIHYWPATGKALVRVVEDAEGIEKAKRWKVRETAQVAGGSVEFF
;
A
#
# COMPACT_ATOMS: atom_id res chain seq x y z
N MET A 1 13.37 -4.72 -19.16
CA MET A 1 12.82 -3.35 -19.07
C MET A 1 11.65 -3.19 -18.08
N SER A 2 11.08 -4.24 -17.46
CA SER A 2 9.97 -4.07 -16.49
C SER A 2 10.40 -3.72 -15.05
N GLY A 3 11.69 -3.88 -14.71
CA GLY A 3 12.22 -3.57 -13.38
C GLY A 3 12.26 -2.08 -13.07
N GLU A 4 12.71 -1.26 -14.03
CA GLU A 4 12.82 0.20 -13.88
C GLU A 4 11.46 0.88 -13.78
N THR A 5 10.47 0.47 -14.59
CA THR A 5 9.12 1.06 -14.54
C THR A 5 8.44 0.83 -13.19
N ASN A 6 8.59 -0.34 -12.59
CA ASN A 6 8.03 -0.64 -11.25
C ASN A 6 8.73 0.15 -10.13
N LEU A 7 10.03 0.37 -10.26
CA LEU A 7 10.79 1.23 -9.34
C LEU A 7 10.36 2.69 -9.45
N LEU A 8 10.14 3.20 -10.67
CA LEU A 8 9.69 4.56 -10.90
C LEU A 8 8.26 4.80 -10.38
N LEU A 9 7.32 3.89 -10.63
CA LEU A 9 5.93 4.01 -10.16
C LEU A 9 5.84 3.99 -8.62
N SER A 10 6.60 3.10 -7.97
CA SER A 10 6.60 3.01 -6.50
C SER A 10 7.29 4.22 -5.86
N SER A 11 8.32 4.79 -6.48
CA SER A 11 8.93 6.05 -6.05
C SER A 11 7.99 7.25 -6.18
N ILE A 12 7.27 7.38 -7.30
CA ILE A 12 6.32 8.49 -7.50
C ILE A 12 5.19 8.43 -6.47
N LEU A 13 4.57 7.26 -6.28
CA LEU A 13 3.50 7.11 -5.28
C LEU A 13 4.01 7.41 -3.86
N GLY A 14 5.19 6.88 -3.53
CA GLY A 14 5.85 7.14 -2.25
C GLY A 14 6.07 8.64 -1.99
N SER A 15 6.54 9.37 -3.00
CA SER A 15 6.80 10.82 -2.89
C SER A 15 5.54 11.65 -2.65
N ARG A 16 4.39 11.25 -3.21
CA ARG A 16 3.11 11.97 -3.04
C ARG A 16 2.55 11.83 -1.64
N VAL A 17 2.58 10.61 -1.10
CA VAL A 17 2.18 10.35 0.30
C VAL A 17 3.08 11.14 1.25
N ALA A 18 4.40 11.15 1.01
CA ALA A 18 5.33 11.91 1.82
C ALA A 18 5.11 13.43 1.76
N ALA A 19 4.69 13.96 0.60
CA ALA A 19 4.32 15.37 0.47
C ALA A 19 3.04 15.68 1.25
N CYS A 20 1.98 14.88 1.10
CA CYS A 20 0.71 15.05 1.81
C CYS A 20 0.91 15.06 3.34
N LEU A 21 1.64 14.08 3.87
CA LEU A 21 1.91 14.01 5.31
C LEU A 21 2.72 15.21 5.80
N ARG A 22 3.65 15.72 4.98
CA ARG A 22 4.41 16.93 5.32
C ARG A 22 3.53 18.16 5.36
N ASP A 23 2.64 18.32 4.39
CA ASP A 23 1.71 19.46 4.30
C ASP A 23 0.73 19.48 5.48
N GLU A 24 0.36 18.30 5.99
CA GLU A 24 -0.48 18.14 7.19
C GLU A 24 0.31 18.22 8.52
N GLY A 25 1.63 18.37 8.47
CA GLY A 25 2.48 18.42 9.66
C GLY A 25 2.62 17.07 10.39
N ILE A 26 2.32 15.95 9.72
CA ILE A 26 2.41 14.60 10.27
C ILE A 26 3.83 14.05 10.05
N PRO A 27 4.62 13.81 11.11
CA PRO A 27 5.99 13.35 10.96
C PRO A 27 6.04 11.87 10.54
N ILE A 28 6.91 11.57 9.58
CA ILE A 28 7.19 10.18 9.17
C ILE A 28 8.19 9.57 10.14
N VAL A 29 7.75 8.64 10.98
CA VAL A 29 8.61 7.93 11.95
C VAL A 29 9.29 6.68 11.38
N ALA A 30 8.77 6.13 10.28
CA ALA A 30 9.34 4.99 9.55
C ALA A 30 8.82 4.94 8.11
N SER A 31 9.61 4.39 7.18
CA SER A 31 9.21 4.19 5.78
C SER A 31 9.74 2.89 5.19
N SER A 32 8.90 2.15 4.45
CA SER A 32 9.28 0.95 3.70
C SER A 32 8.60 0.97 2.33
N LEU A 33 9.27 1.56 1.34
CA LEU A 33 8.73 1.79 -0.01
C LEU A 33 9.56 1.06 -1.08
N GLY A 34 9.01 0.89 -2.28
CA GLY A 34 9.70 0.30 -3.43
C GLY A 34 9.99 -1.20 -3.28
N GLY A 35 11.02 -1.70 -3.95
CA GLY A 35 11.40 -3.12 -3.93
C GLY A 35 10.55 -4.02 -4.83
N ARG A 36 10.96 -5.29 -4.97
CA ARG A 36 10.35 -6.27 -5.90
C ARG A 36 9.38 -7.25 -5.24
N SER A 37 9.37 -7.31 -3.92
CA SER A 37 8.55 -8.26 -3.15
C SER A 37 7.32 -7.56 -2.58
N ALA A 38 6.21 -8.28 -2.56
CA ALA A 38 5.02 -7.82 -1.85
C ALA A 38 5.29 -7.76 -0.34
N ARG A 39 4.58 -6.86 0.36
CA ARG A 39 4.68 -6.71 1.82
C ARG A 39 3.29 -6.76 2.43
N ARG A 40 3.16 -7.48 3.54
CA ARG A 40 1.95 -7.49 4.36
C ARG A 40 2.18 -6.58 5.56
N ILE A 41 1.23 -5.68 5.81
CA ILE A 41 1.28 -4.70 6.90
C ILE A 41 0.19 -5.03 7.90
N HIS A 42 0.55 -5.09 9.18
CA HIS A 42 -0.39 -5.08 10.30
C HIS A 42 -0.18 -3.79 11.09
N TYR A 43 -1.25 -3.02 11.25
CA TYR A 43 -1.23 -1.75 11.98
C TYR A 43 -2.14 -1.84 13.21
N TRP A 44 -1.65 -1.38 14.36
CA TRP A 44 -2.41 -1.31 15.61
C TRP A 44 -2.70 0.15 15.96
N PRO A 45 -3.90 0.68 15.66
CA PRO A 45 -4.22 2.09 15.82
C PRO A 45 -4.04 2.60 17.27
N ALA A 46 -4.43 1.78 18.26
CA ALA A 46 -4.34 2.15 19.67
C ALA A 46 -2.91 2.39 20.17
N THR A 47 -1.88 1.90 19.46
CA THR A 47 -0.48 2.01 19.89
C THR A 47 0.45 2.62 18.85
N GLY A 48 -0.04 2.86 17.63
CA GLY A 48 0.77 3.30 16.50
C GLY A 48 1.77 2.26 15.97
N LYS A 49 1.75 1.03 16.48
CA LYS A 49 2.68 -0.02 16.03
C LYS A 49 2.33 -0.48 14.61
N ALA A 50 3.37 -0.71 13.81
CA ALA A 50 3.26 -1.33 12.50
C ALA A 50 4.24 -2.49 12.37
N LEU A 51 3.75 -3.65 11.93
CA LEU A 51 4.58 -4.80 11.58
C LEU A 51 4.52 -5.00 10.07
N VAL A 52 5.69 -5.03 9.44
CA VAL A 52 5.85 -5.27 8.01
C VAL A 52 6.50 -6.64 7.82
N ARG A 53 5.87 -7.51 7.04
CA ARG A 53 6.44 -8.80 6.63
C ARG A 53 6.60 -8.84 5.12
N VAL A 54 7.77 -9.25 4.65
CA VAL A 54 7.99 -9.55 3.23
C VAL A 54 7.26 -10.85 2.92
N VAL A 55 6.49 -10.85 1.85
CA VAL A 55 5.77 -12.06 1.40
C VAL A 55 6.74 -12.88 0.56
N GLU A 56 7.26 -13.94 1.16
CA GLU A 56 8.16 -14.91 0.51
C GLU A 56 7.42 -16.18 0.05
N ASP A 57 6.21 -16.41 0.59
CA ASP A 57 5.40 -17.60 0.33
C ASP A 57 4.52 -17.43 -0.92
N ALA A 58 4.56 -18.42 -1.82
CA ALA A 58 3.76 -18.48 -3.03
C ALA A 58 2.25 -18.40 -2.73
N GLU A 59 1.78 -19.00 -1.63
CA GLU A 59 0.38 -18.87 -1.20
C GLU A 59 0.03 -17.43 -0.79
N GLY A 60 0.97 -16.74 -0.12
CA GLY A 60 0.79 -15.35 0.30
C GLY A 60 0.68 -14.40 -0.89
N ILE A 61 1.47 -14.64 -1.94
CA ILE A 61 1.40 -13.89 -3.20
C ILE A 61 0.06 -14.14 -3.90
N GLU A 62 -0.41 -15.38 -3.95
CA GLU A 62 -1.67 -15.72 -4.63
C GLU A 62 -2.90 -15.17 -3.89
N LYS A 63 -2.91 -15.22 -2.54
CA LYS A 63 -3.95 -14.54 -1.74
C LYS A 63 -3.96 -13.03 -1.96
N ALA A 64 -2.79 -12.40 -2.07
CA ALA A 64 -2.70 -10.96 -2.35
C ALA A 64 -3.25 -10.61 -3.74
N LYS A 65 -3.01 -11.46 -4.77
CA LYS A 65 -3.64 -11.29 -6.09
C LYS A 65 -5.15 -11.50 -6.04
N ARG A 66 -5.62 -12.53 -5.33
CA ARG A 66 -7.06 -12.84 -5.15
C ARG A 66 -7.81 -11.68 -4.50
N TRP A 67 -7.19 -10.98 -3.54
CA TRP A 67 -7.74 -9.75 -2.96
C TRP A 67 -7.95 -8.67 -4.02
N LYS A 68 -6.94 -8.42 -4.87
CA LYS A 68 -7.00 -7.44 -5.98
C LYS A 68 -8.19 -7.68 -6.92
N VAL A 69 -8.53 -8.93 -7.20
CA VAL A 69 -9.65 -9.30 -8.09
C VAL A 69 -11.01 -8.92 -7.51
N ARG A 70 -11.16 -8.98 -6.17
CA ARG A 70 -12.43 -8.65 -5.51
C ARG A 70 -12.69 -7.15 -5.45
N GLU A 71 -11.64 -6.35 -5.27
CA GLU A 71 -11.75 -4.89 -5.21
C GLU A 71 -12.18 -4.31 -6.57
N THR A 72 -11.65 -4.84 -7.69
CA THR A 72 -12.12 -4.43 -9.03
C THR A 72 -13.55 -4.84 -9.35
N ALA A 73 -14.08 -5.88 -8.68
CA ALA A 73 -15.43 -6.36 -8.91
C ALA A 73 -16.51 -5.58 -8.14
N GLN A 74 -16.13 -4.82 -7.10
CA GLN A 74 -17.09 -4.12 -6.21
C GLN A 74 -17.14 -2.60 -6.36
N VAL A 75 -16.37 -2.01 -7.27
CA VAL A 75 -16.44 -0.55 -7.57
C VAL A 75 -17.58 -0.21 -8.57
N ALA A 76 -18.31 -1.20 -9.08
CA ALA A 76 -19.51 -0.97 -9.88
C ALA A 76 -20.77 -1.00 -9.00
N GLY A 77 -21.08 0.12 -8.35
CA GLY A 77 -22.42 0.38 -7.80
C GLY A 77 -22.47 0.66 -6.30
N GLY A 78 -22.17 1.89 -5.91
CA GLY A 78 -22.51 2.42 -4.60
C GLY A 78 -22.58 3.93 -4.68
N SER A 79 -23.80 4.48 -4.80
CA SER A 79 -24.02 5.92 -4.67
C SER A 79 -23.64 6.32 -3.25
N VAL A 80 -22.62 7.17 -3.10
CA VAL A 80 -22.25 7.76 -1.82
C VAL A 80 -23.08 9.02 -1.67
N GLU A 81 -24.12 8.96 -0.84
CA GLU A 81 -24.84 10.14 -0.37
C GLU A 81 -23.99 10.80 0.73
N PHE A 82 -23.63 12.07 0.55
CA PHE A 82 -23.13 12.93 1.62
C PHE A 82 -24.34 13.67 2.20
N PHE A 83 -24.66 13.40 3.46
CA PHE A 83 -25.62 14.21 4.23
C PHE A 83 -24.99 15.53 4.68
#